data_AF-A0A7J2S6F8-F1
#
_entry.id   AF-A0A7J2S6F8-F1
#
_cell.length_a   1.000
_cell.length_b   1.000
_cell.length_c   1.000
_cell.angle_alpha   90.00
_cell.angle_beta   90.00
_cell.angle_gamma   90.00
#
_symmetry.space_group_name_H-M   'P 1'
#
loop_
_entity.id
_entity.type
_entity.pdbx_description
1 polymer ?
#
loop_
_entity_poly.entity_id
_entity_poly.type
_entity_poly.pdbx_seq_one_letter_code
_entity_poly.pdbx_strand_id
1 'polypeptide(L)'
;MGLNPSNNVKKGFPTLGDPPFPTECKDKAVKELIAAGFPRGSWSLTTEEIEIYEPGSEADQLARSGIHIPSIAKESPTIWTSVHKVIAELYGWKFSRAWYYWRASAKYKEHFIPEVIAHEFNETFFTEARVEGFAGGKKVSGPVDSYHIDTPNGFKALIELLKQQDEILKEEQIKKWKREGL
;
A
#
# COMPACT_ATOMS: atom_id res chain seq x y z
N MET A 1 28.19 25.55 -18.95
CA MET A 1 28.68 24.67 -17.86
C MET A 1 27.51 24.42 -16.93
N GLY A 2 26.77 23.33 -17.14
CA GLY A 2 25.64 22.96 -16.29
C GLY A 2 26.15 22.34 -15.00
N LEU A 3 25.64 22.82 -13.87
CA LEU A 3 25.94 22.28 -12.55
C LEU A 3 25.45 20.82 -12.51
N ASN A 4 26.38 19.90 -12.25
CA ASN A 4 26.08 18.51 -11.97
C ASN A 4 25.64 18.45 -10.49
N PRO A 5 24.37 18.22 -10.16
CA PRO A 5 24.00 18.01 -8.77
C PRO A 5 24.62 16.69 -8.30
N SER A 6 25.64 16.80 -7.43
CA SER A 6 26.14 15.69 -6.64
C SER A 6 25.06 15.29 -5.62
N ASN A 7 24.06 14.57 -6.09
CA ASN A 7 23.11 13.90 -5.21
C ASN A 7 23.46 12.42 -5.22
N ASN A 8 23.46 11.80 -4.05
CA ASN A 8 23.45 10.36 -3.89
C ASN A 8 22.27 9.77 -4.70
N VAL A 9 22.48 9.50 -5.98
CA VAL A 9 21.50 8.85 -6.84
C VAL A 9 21.42 7.41 -6.34
N LYS A 10 20.31 7.07 -5.67
CA LYS A 10 19.98 5.67 -5.40
C LYS A 10 19.74 5.01 -6.76
N LYS A 11 20.78 4.37 -7.31
CA LYS A 11 20.64 3.37 -8.37
C LYS A 11 19.88 2.20 -7.76
N GLY A 12 18.56 2.27 -7.82
CA GLY A 12 17.66 1.30 -7.23
C GLY A 12 17.06 0.42 -8.32
N PHE A 13 17.06 -0.88 -8.08
CA PHE A 13 16.12 -1.77 -8.76
C PHE A 13 14.69 -1.34 -8.37
N PRO A 14 13.71 -1.38 -9.28
CA PRO A 14 12.32 -1.43 -8.85
C PRO A 14 12.16 -2.75 -8.07
N THR A 15 12.27 -2.68 -6.74
CA THR A 15 12.00 -3.82 -5.87
C THR A 15 10.58 -4.29 -6.12
N LEU A 16 10.44 -5.52 -6.63
CA LEU A 16 9.18 -6.26 -6.64
C LEU A 16 8.56 -6.17 -5.24
N GLY A 17 7.49 -5.37 -5.10
CA GLY A 17 6.70 -5.28 -3.87
C GLY A 17 6.45 -3.90 -3.30
N ASP A 18 7.20 -2.85 -3.69
CA ASP A 18 6.91 -1.48 -3.26
C ASP A 18 7.15 -0.47 -4.38
N PRO A 19 6.36 0.64 -4.40
CA PRO A 19 6.30 1.60 -5.50
C PRO A 19 7.68 2.03 -5.97
N PRO A 20 7.80 2.22 -7.29
CA PRO A 20 6.79 3.03 -7.98
C PRO A 20 5.99 2.43 -9.14
N PHE A 21 4.76 2.92 -9.29
CA PHE A 21 3.82 2.49 -10.32
C PHE A 21 3.59 3.59 -11.39
N PRO A 22 3.16 3.22 -12.62
CA PRO A 22 3.03 4.14 -13.75
C PRO A 22 2.02 5.28 -13.52
N THR A 23 2.17 6.39 -14.25
CA THR A 23 1.31 7.59 -14.12
C THR A 23 -0.18 7.31 -14.26
N GLU A 24 -0.59 6.36 -15.10
CA GLU A 24 -2.00 5.96 -15.26
C GLU A 24 -2.62 5.37 -13.98
N CYS A 25 -1.82 4.72 -13.14
CA CYS A 25 -2.27 4.16 -11.87
C CYS A 25 -2.46 5.24 -10.79
N LYS A 26 -1.83 6.42 -10.96
CA LYS A 26 -1.95 7.56 -10.04
C LYS A 26 -3.36 8.11 -9.98
N ASP A 27 -3.93 8.45 -11.15
CA ASP A 27 -5.26 9.05 -11.22
C ASP A 27 -6.34 8.06 -10.79
N LYS A 28 -6.13 6.78 -11.10
CA LYS A 28 -7.00 5.69 -10.63
C LYS A 28 -6.97 5.58 -9.10
N ALA A 29 -5.79 5.58 -8.48
CA ALA A 29 -5.65 5.49 -7.03
C ALA A 29 -6.34 6.67 -6.31
N VAL A 30 -6.18 7.90 -6.81
CA VAL A 30 -6.86 9.08 -6.24
C VAL A 30 -8.39 8.96 -6.36
N LYS A 31 -8.90 8.51 -7.52
CA LYS A 31 -10.34 8.29 -7.72
C LYS A 31 -10.89 7.24 -6.76
N GLU A 32 -10.16 6.14 -6.55
CA GLU A 32 -10.55 5.08 -5.62
C GLU A 32 -10.59 5.57 -4.17
N LEU A 33 -9.62 6.38 -3.73
CA LEU A 33 -9.63 7.00 -2.40
C LEU A 33 -10.86 7.91 -2.20
N ILE A 34 -11.16 8.75 -3.19
CA ILE A 34 -12.33 9.64 -3.13
C ILE A 34 -13.62 8.81 -3.09
N ALA A 35 -13.74 7.78 -3.93
CA ALA A 35 -14.92 6.91 -3.97
C ALA A 35 -15.11 6.11 -2.66
N ALA A 36 -14.01 5.75 -1.99
CA ALA A 36 -14.02 5.09 -0.69
C ALA A 36 -14.27 6.07 0.48
N GLY A 37 -14.45 7.37 0.22
CA GLY A 37 -14.82 8.35 1.24
C GLY A 37 -13.65 8.93 2.03
N PHE A 38 -12.41 8.80 1.55
CA PHE A 38 -11.26 9.43 2.21
C PHE A 38 -11.38 10.96 2.16
N PRO A 39 -11.36 11.66 3.31
CA PRO A 39 -11.46 13.10 3.34
C PRO A 39 -10.21 13.74 2.74
N ARG A 40 -10.35 14.94 2.16
CA ARG A 40 -9.20 15.69 1.66
C ARG A 40 -8.20 15.95 2.79
N GLY A 41 -6.92 15.70 2.54
CA GLY A 41 -5.85 15.84 3.53
C GLY A 41 -5.55 14.56 4.33
N SER A 42 -6.36 13.50 4.20
CA SER A 42 -6.05 12.18 4.78
C SER A 42 -5.10 11.34 3.92
N TRP A 43 -4.65 11.87 2.80
CA TRP A 43 -3.76 11.18 1.88
C TRP A 43 -2.77 12.13 1.22
N SER A 44 -1.63 11.57 0.82
CA SER A 44 -0.57 12.25 0.10
C SER A 44 -0.22 11.49 -1.18
N LEU A 45 0.11 12.27 -2.20
CA LEU A 45 0.64 11.80 -3.47
C LEU A 45 2.01 12.45 -3.65
N THR A 46 3.05 11.64 -3.67
CA THR A 46 4.42 12.08 -3.94
C THR A 46 4.80 11.62 -5.34
N THR A 47 5.51 12.48 -6.07
CA THR A 47 6.16 12.15 -7.33
C THR A 47 7.64 12.35 -7.16
N GLU A 48 8.42 11.35 -7.53
CA GLU A 48 9.88 11.40 -7.56
C GLU A 48 10.33 11.16 -9.00
N GLU A 49 11.49 11.68 -9.38
CA GLU A 49 12.15 11.33 -10.65
C GLU A 49 13.26 10.34 -10.32
N ILE A 50 13.27 9.19 -10.98
CA ILE A 50 14.32 8.20 -10.81
C ILE A 50 14.95 7.83 -12.15
N GLU A 51 16.21 7.43 -12.08
CA GLU A 51 16.92 6.85 -13.19
C GLU A 51 16.73 5.32 -13.16
N ILE A 52 16.19 4.75 -14.24
CA ILE A 52 15.99 3.31 -14.42
C ILE A 52 16.75 2.80 -15.65
N TYR A 53 16.97 1.50 -15.75
CA TYR A 53 17.44 0.89 -17.00
C TYR A 53 16.41 1.10 -18.11
N GLU A 54 16.89 1.36 -19.33
CA GLU A 54 16.01 1.46 -20.49
C GLU A 54 15.20 0.16 -20.65
N PRO A 55 13.86 0.22 -20.72
CA PRO A 55 13.02 -0.96 -20.85
C PRO A 55 13.43 -1.82 -22.06
N GLY A 56 13.63 -3.12 -21.83
CA GLY A 56 14.08 -4.06 -22.85
C GLY A 56 15.60 -4.19 -23.01
N SER A 57 16.40 -3.34 -22.37
CA SER A 57 17.86 -3.54 -22.28
C SER A 57 18.23 -4.84 -21.56
N GLU A 58 19.45 -5.34 -21.78
CA GLU A 58 19.93 -6.56 -21.11
C GLU A 58 19.89 -6.42 -19.57
N ALA A 59 20.29 -5.26 -19.04
CA ALA A 59 20.18 -4.98 -17.61
C ALA A 59 18.72 -4.98 -17.12
N ASP A 60 17.76 -4.40 -17.86
CA ASP A 60 16.33 -4.44 -17.50
C ASP A 60 15.80 -5.89 -17.47
N GLN A 61 16.15 -6.72 -18.45
CA GLN A 61 15.72 -8.12 -18.50
C GLN A 61 16.31 -8.95 -17.34
N LEU A 62 17.60 -8.78 -17.05
CA LEU A 62 18.26 -9.44 -15.91
C LEU A 62 17.68 -8.95 -14.58
N ALA A 63 17.45 -7.65 -14.44
CA ALA A 63 16.84 -7.03 -13.28
C ALA A 63 15.46 -7.61 -12.96
N ARG A 64 14.60 -7.75 -13.98
CA ARG A 64 13.27 -8.37 -13.85
C ARG A 64 13.33 -9.84 -13.44
N SER A 65 14.45 -10.49 -13.72
CA SER A 65 14.72 -11.88 -13.32
C SER A 65 15.38 -11.99 -11.94
N GLY A 66 15.58 -10.87 -11.25
CA GLY A 66 16.29 -10.84 -9.96
C GLY A 66 17.80 -11.07 -10.07
N ILE A 67 18.37 -10.98 -11.27
CA ILE A 67 19.78 -11.20 -11.54
C ILE A 67 20.48 -9.84 -11.66
N HIS A 68 21.58 -9.66 -10.92
CA HIS A 68 22.42 -8.48 -11.04
C HIS A 68 23.83 -8.84 -11.48
N ILE A 69 24.24 -8.33 -12.64
CA ILE A 69 25.60 -8.47 -13.16
C ILE A 69 26.21 -7.06 -13.24
N PRO A 70 27.20 -6.72 -12.38
CA PRO A 70 27.72 -5.36 -12.28
C PRO A 70 28.30 -4.77 -13.58
N SER A 71 28.94 -5.59 -14.43
CA SER A 71 29.49 -5.13 -15.71
C SER A 71 28.39 -4.67 -16.67
N ILE A 72 27.37 -5.52 -16.88
CA ILE A 72 26.22 -5.21 -17.72
C ILE A 72 25.45 -4.00 -17.17
N ALA A 73 25.23 -3.96 -15.86
CA ALA A 73 24.56 -2.85 -15.18
C ALA A 73 25.27 -1.50 -15.35
N LYS A 74 26.60 -1.50 -15.47
CA LYS A 74 27.40 -0.29 -15.63
C LYS A 74 27.35 0.26 -17.06
N GLU A 75 27.25 -0.62 -18.04
CA GLU A 75 27.31 -0.27 -19.47
C GLU A 75 25.92 -0.08 -20.10
N SER A 76 24.87 -0.51 -19.41
CA SER A 76 23.50 -0.43 -19.93
C SER A 76 22.96 1.01 -19.94
N PRO A 77 22.19 1.37 -20.99
CA PRO A 77 21.55 2.67 -21.06
C PRO A 77 20.50 2.83 -19.95
N THR A 78 20.36 4.06 -19.49
CA THR A 78 19.37 4.47 -18.49
C THR A 78 18.48 5.58 -19.01
N ILE A 79 17.28 5.66 -18.47
CA ILE A 79 16.32 6.73 -18.74
C ILE A 79 15.79 7.29 -17.41
N TRP A 80 15.42 8.57 -17.43
CA TRP A 80 14.70 9.19 -16.32
C TRP A 80 13.20 8.93 -16.46
N THR A 81 12.56 8.60 -15.35
CA THR A 81 11.11 8.39 -15.31
C THR A 81 10.51 8.92 -14.02
N SER A 82 9.27 9.42 -14.13
CA SER A 82 8.48 9.85 -12.99
C SER A 82 7.83 8.67 -12.31
N VAL A 83 7.90 8.69 -11.00
CA VAL A 83 7.46 7.60 -10.16
C VAL A 83 6.57 8.10 -9.05
N HIS A 84 5.44 7.42 -8.83
CA HIS A 84 4.39 7.91 -7.94
C HIS A 84 4.22 7.02 -6.71
N LYS A 85 3.94 7.67 -5.58
CA LYS A 85 3.62 7.04 -4.31
C LYS A 85 2.36 7.66 -3.74
N VAL A 86 1.36 6.84 -3.45
CA VAL A 86 0.14 7.25 -2.77
C VAL A 86 0.10 6.60 -1.39
N ILE A 87 -0.05 7.41 -0.35
CA ILE A 87 -0.26 6.98 1.03
C ILE A 87 -1.54 7.64 1.51
N ALA A 88 -2.43 6.87 2.12
CA ALA A 88 -3.63 7.37 2.76
C ALA A 88 -3.75 6.82 4.18
N GLU A 89 -4.49 7.51 5.03
CA GLU A 89 -4.68 7.13 6.42
C GLU A 89 -6.13 7.36 6.83
N LEU A 90 -6.76 6.35 7.40
CA LEU A 90 -8.14 6.44 7.85
C LEU A 90 -8.41 5.40 8.93
N TYR A 91 -9.19 5.76 9.96
CA TYR A 91 -9.61 4.85 11.04
C TYR A 91 -8.46 4.11 11.73
N GLY A 92 -7.30 4.77 11.91
CA GLY A 92 -6.11 4.14 12.51
C GLY A 92 -5.36 3.16 11.60
N TRP A 93 -5.73 3.09 10.31
CA TRP A 93 -5.06 2.29 9.29
C TRP A 93 -4.33 3.16 8.28
N LYS A 94 -3.25 2.62 7.74
CA LYS A 94 -2.48 3.19 6.62
C LYS A 94 -2.74 2.38 5.37
N PHE A 95 -2.93 3.06 4.26
CA PHE A 95 -3.14 2.48 2.94
C PHE A 95 -2.03 2.96 2.02
N SER A 96 -1.50 2.06 1.20
CA SER A 96 -0.52 2.39 0.18
C SER A 96 -0.84 1.66 -1.11
N ARG A 97 -0.68 2.36 -2.22
CA ARG A 97 -0.91 1.79 -3.54
C ARG A 97 0.33 1.00 -3.98
N ALA A 98 0.13 -0.24 -4.39
CA ALA A 98 1.16 -1.12 -4.93
C ALA A 98 0.71 -1.61 -6.31
N TRP A 99 1.32 -1.06 -7.36
CA TRP A 99 0.97 -1.35 -8.76
C TRP A 99 -0.55 -1.19 -8.99
N TYR A 100 -1.26 -2.30 -9.14
CA TYR A 100 -2.70 -2.35 -9.39
C TYR A 100 -3.57 -2.64 -8.15
N TYR A 101 -2.98 -2.93 -6.99
CA TYR A 101 -3.67 -3.30 -5.76
C TYR A 101 -3.37 -2.32 -4.60
N TRP A 102 -4.14 -2.39 -3.52
CA TRP A 102 -3.87 -1.66 -2.29
C TRP A 102 -3.32 -2.58 -1.20
N ARG A 103 -2.38 -2.05 -0.42
CA ARG A 103 -1.95 -2.63 0.86
C ARG A 103 -2.50 -1.77 1.97
N ALA A 104 -3.13 -2.39 2.95
CA ALA A 104 -3.61 -1.73 4.15
C ALA A 104 -2.92 -2.33 5.38
N SER A 105 -2.51 -1.50 6.34
CA SER A 105 -1.90 -1.94 7.58
C SER A 105 -2.37 -1.10 8.77
N ALA A 106 -2.74 -1.73 9.88
CA ALA A 106 -3.08 -1.07 11.13
C ALA A 106 -1.86 -0.33 11.68
N LYS A 107 -2.05 0.91 12.14
CA LYS A 107 -0.98 1.68 12.78
C LYS A 107 -0.75 1.29 14.22
N TYR A 108 -1.81 0.89 14.90
CA TYR A 108 -1.82 0.63 16.34
C TYR A 108 -2.56 -0.68 16.64
N LYS A 109 -2.17 -1.35 17.73
CA LYS A 109 -2.68 -2.68 18.08
C LYS A 109 -4.16 -2.69 18.40
N GLU A 110 -4.67 -1.61 18.98
CA GLU A 110 -6.09 -1.43 19.30
C GLU A 110 -6.96 -1.34 18.05
N HIS A 111 -6.38 -1.07 16.87
CA HIS A 111 -7.09 -1.05 15.59
C HIS A 111 -7.00 -2.37 14.83
N PHE A 112 -6.37 -3.41 15.41
CA PHE A 112 -6.33 -4.73 14.78
C PHE A 112 -7.74 -5.28 14.67
N ILE A 113 -8.07 -5.90 13.55
CA ILE A 113 -9.38 -6.52 13.35
C ILE A 113 -9.39 -7.86 14.12
N PRO A 114 -10.36 -8.10 15.02
CA PRO A 114 -10.47 -9.37 15.74
C PRO A 114 -10.57 -10.57 14.79
N GLU A 115 -10.00 -11.72 15.19
CA GLU A 115 -9.91 -12.94 14.37
C GLU A 115 -11.26 -13.35 13.75
N VAL A 116 -12.33 -13.36 14.55
CA VAL A 116 -13.67 -13.77 14.11
C VAL A 116 -14.19 -12.85 13.00
N ILE A 117 -14.06 -11.54 13.19
CA ILE A 117 -14.52 -10.54 12.22
C ILE A 117 -13.66 -10.59 10.94
N ALA A 118 -12.35 -10.73 11.09
CA ALA A 118 -11.44 -10.89 9.95
C ALA A 118 -11.73 -12.17 9.17
N HIS A 119 -12.09 -13.26 9.85
CA HIS A 119 -12.46 -14.52 9.21
C HIS A 119 -13.74 -14.36 8.38
N GLU A 120 -14.80 -13.79 8.95
CA GLU A 120 -16.07 -13.51 8.23
C GLU A 120 -15.85 -12.59 7.03
N PHE A 121 -15.06 -11.52 7.20
CA PHE A 121 -14.70 -10.62 6.11
C PHE A 121 -13.95 -11.37 5.00
N ASN A 122 -12.97 -12.19 5.37
CA ASN A 122 -12.17 -12.94 4.41
C ASN A 122 -12.99 -14.02 3.70
N GLU A 123 -13.96 -14.67 4.34
CA GLU A 123 -14.88 -15.60 3.66
C GLU A 123 -15.75 -14.90 2.61
N THR A 124 -16.18 -13.67 2.90
CA THR A 124 -17.06 -12.90 2.02
C THR A 124 -16.31 -12.27 0.84
N PHE A 125 -15.13 -11.70 1.11
CA PHE A 125 -14.39 -10.87 0.14
C PHE A 125 -13.06 -11.47 -0.30
N PHE A 126 -12.80 -12.77 -0.09
CA PHE A 126 -11.48 -13.40 -0.33
C PHE A 126 -10.81 -13.04 -1.67
N THR A 127 -11.61 -12.98 -2.75
CA THR A 127 -11.13 -12.68 -4.11
C THR A 127 -10.91 -11.19 -4.37
N GLU A 128 -11.25 -10.34 -3.41
CA GLU A 128 -11.32 -8.89 -3.54
C GLU A 128 -10.43 -8.17 -2.52
N ALA A 129 -10.46 -8.63 -1.27
CA ALA A 129 -9.61 -8.19 -0.18
C ALA A 129 -9.33 -9.37 0.75
N ARG A 130 -8.06 -9.67 0.96
CA ARG A 130 -7.60 -10.79 1.79
C ARG A 130 -6.56 -10.35 2.78
N VAL A 131 -6.42 -11.09 3.87
CA VAL A 131 -5.34 -10.88 4.84
C VAL A 131 -3.98 -10.95 4.12
N GLU A 132 -3.05 -10.05 4.45
CA GLU A 132 -1.73 -10.05 3.81
C GLU A 132 -0.96 -11.33 4.18
N GLY A 133 -0.25 -11.94 3.22
CA GLY A 133 0.41 -13.25 3.40
C GLY A 133 -0.55 -14.46 3.33
N PHE A 134 -1.84 -14.23 3.14
CA PHE A 134 -2.86 -15.29 3.10
C PHE A 134 -3.03 -15.86 1.68
N ALA A 135 -2.05 -16.66 1.23
CA ALA A 135 -2.15 -17.39 -0.03
C ALA A 135 -2.76 -18.78 0.18
N GLY A 136 -3.93 -19.07 -0.39
CA GLY A 136 -4.45 -20.44 -0.51
C GLY A 136 -5.37 -20.96 0.60
N GLY A 137 -6.04 -20.09 1.38
CA GLY A 137 -7.30 -20.45 2.04
C GLY A 137 -7.23 -21.33 3.30
N LYS A 138 -6.48 -20.93 4.33
CA LYS A 138 -6.57 -21.55 5.67
C LYS A 138 -6.77 -20.50 6.75
N LYS A 139 -7.79 -20.69 7.60
CA LYS A 139 -8.13 -20.01 8.88
C LYS A 139 -7.24 -18.81 9.27
N VAL A 140 -7.86 -17.64 9.46
CA VAL A 140 -7.22 -16.47 10.08
C VAL A 140 -6.77 -16.84 11.49
N SER A 141 -5.50 -16.62 11.82
CA SER A 141 -4.93 -16.97 13.13
C SER A 141 -4.60 -15.69 13.90
N GLY A 142 -5.42 -15.37 14.90
CA GLY A 142 -5.26 -14.19 15.72
C GLY A 142 -5.77 -12.89 15.07
N PRO A 143 -5.62 -11.76 15.78
CA PRO A 143 -6.01 -10.45 15.26
C PRO A 143 -5.23 -10.07 14.00
N VAL A 144 -5.90 -9.45 13.05
CA VAL A 144 -5.35 -9.07 11.74
C VAL A 144 -4.99 -7.59 11.71
N ASP A 145 -3.79 -7.31 11.21
CA ASP A 145 -3.23 -5.98 11.08
C ASP A 145 -2.94 -5.57 9.65
N SER A 146 -3.19 -6.44 8.66
CA SER A 146 -2.75 -6.20 7.28
C SER A 146 -3.63 -6.88 6.24
N TYR A 147 -3.90 -6.17 5.13
CA TYR A 147 -4.72 -6.65 4.01
C TYR A 147 -4.08 -6.31 2.65
N HIS A 148 -4.25 -7.26 1.73
CA HIS A 148 -4.05 -7.11 0.29
C HIS A 148 -5.41 -6.96 -0.39
N ILE A 149 -5.57 -5.93 -1.23
CA ILE A 149 -6.87 -5.52 -1.77
C ILE A 149 -6.77 -5.35 -3.29
N ASP A 150 -7.37 -6.25 -4.04
CA ASP A 150 -7.27 -6.32 -5.50
C ASP A 150 -8.34 -5.49 -6.22
N THR A 151 -9.50 -5.27 -5.59
CA THR A 151 -10.65 -4.64 -6.26
C THR A 151 -11.12 -3.37 -5.54
N PRO A 152 -11.75 -2.42 -6.26
CA PRO A 152 -12.40 -1.27 -5.63
C PRO A 152 -13.52 -1.66 -4.65
N ASN A 153 -14.22 -2.77 -4.89
CA ASN A 153 -15.29 -3.23 -4.01
C ASN A 153 -14.74 -3.83 -2.71
N GLY A 154 -13.68 -4.65 -2.78
CA GLY A 154 -12.93 -5.09 -1.60
C GLY A 154 -12.34 -3.92 -0.81
N PHE A 155 -11.86 -2.87 -1.50
CA PHE A 155 -11.36 -1.67 -0.84
C PHE A 155 -12.46 -0.96 -0.06
N LYS A 156 -13.61 -0.72 -0.70
CA LYS A 156 -14.78 -0.11 -0.05
C LYS A 156 -15.25 -0.94 1.15
N ALA A 157 -15.38 -2.25 0.98
CA ALA A 157 -15.81 -3.15 2.04
C ALA A 157 -14.89 -3.10 3.26
N LEU A 158 -13.56 -3.07 3.04
CA LEU A 158 -12.61 -2.92 4.14
C LEU A 158 -12.78 -1.58 4.85
N ILE A 159 -12.96 -0.47 4.12
CA ILE A 159 -13.18 0.84 4.74
C ILE A 159 -14.45 0.86 5.60
N GLU A 160 -15.55 0.24 5.14
CA GLU A 160 -16.78 0.12 5.91
C GLU A 160 -16.57 -0.69 7.20
N LEU A 161 -15.85 -1.82 7.12
CA LEU A 161 -15.47 -2.61 8.28
C LEU A 161 -14.65 -1.78 9.29
N LEU A 162 -13.63 -1.06 8.80
CA LEU A 162 -12.75 -0.26 9.66
C LEU A 162 -13.47 0.90 10.34
N LYS A 163 -14.44 1.51 9.65
CA LYS A 163 -15.31 2.52 10.24
C LYS A 163 -16.11 1.96 11.43
N GLN A 164 -16.70 0.79 11.27
CA GLN A 164 -17.46 0.13 12.36
C GLN A 164 -16.56 -0.18 13.56
N GLN A 165 -15.34 -0.67 13.31
CA GLN A 165 -14.37 -0.93 14.38
C GLN A 165 -13.97 0.36 15.12
N ASP A 166 -13.68 1.44 14.39
CA ASP A 166 -13.32 2.74 14.97
C ASP A 166 -14.45 3.34 15.83
N GLU A 167 -15.72 3.17 15.41
CA GLU A 167 -16.89 3.57 16.20
C GLU A 167 -16.99 2.78 17.52
N ILE A 168 -16.80 1.45 17.48
CA ILE A 168 -16.78 0.59 18.67
C ILE A 168 -15.68 1.03 19.65
N LEU A 169 -14.46 1.24 19.15
CA LEU A 169 -13.32 1.66 19.97
C LEU A 169 -13.58 3.00 20.67
N LYS A 170 -14.17 3.96 19.96
CA LYS A 170 -14.55 5.26 20.54
C LYS A 170 -15.59 5.10 21.64
N GLU A 171 -16.59 4.25 21.45
CA GLU A 171 -17.59 3.98 22.49
C GLU A 171 -16.98 3.34 23.73
N GLU A 172 -16.08 2.36 23.56
CA GLU A 172 -15.37 1.71 24.67
C GLU A 172 -14.51 2.71 25.45
N GLN A 173 -13.82 3.61 24.74
CA GLN A 173 -13.03 4.67 25.35
C GLN A 173 -13.89 5.64 26.17
N ILE A 174 -15.07 6.04 25.66
CA ILE A 174 -16.03 6.88 26.38
C ILE A 174 -16.54 6.16 27.63
N LYS A 175 -16.89 4.86 27.52
CA LYS A 175 -17.32 4.04 28.66
C LYS A 175 -16.22 3.93 29.72
N LYS A 176 -14.95 3.84 29.30
CA LYS A 176 -13.80 3.83 30.21
C LYS A 176 -13.68 5.15 30.99
N TRP A 177 -13.71 6.30 30.32
CA TRP A 177 -13.64 7.61 31.00
C TRP A 177 -14.75 7.81 32.03
N LYS A 178 -15.99 7.44 31.70
CA LYS A 178 -17.11 7.51 32.64
C LYS A 178 -16.91 6.68 33.91
N ARG A 179 -16.26 5.50 33.80
CA ARG A 179 -15.92 4.67 34.97
C ARG A 179 -14.81 5.26 35.82
N GLU A 180 -13.92 6.03 35.19
CA GLU A 180 -12.78 6.70 35.84
C GLU A 180 -13.15 8.07 36.43
N GLY A 181 -14.39 8.53 36.23
CA GLY A 181 -14.87 9.84 36.73
C GLY A 181 -14.32 11.04 35.95
N LEU A 182 -13.89 10.82 34.70
CA LEU A 182 -13.42 11.83 33.74
C LEU A 182 -14.53 12.30 32.80
#